data_AF-A0A0K6G6Z4-F1
#
_entry.id   AF-A0A0K6G6Z4-F1
#
_cell.length_a   1.000
_cell.length_b   1.000
_cell.length_c   1.000
_cell.angle_alpha   90.00
_cell.angle_beta   90.00
_cell.angle_gamma   90.00
#
_symmetry.space_group_name_H-M   'P 1'
#
loop_
_entity.id
_entity.type
_entity.pdbx_description
1 polymer ?
#
loop_
_entity_poly.entity_id
_entity_poly.type
_entity_poly.pdbx_seq_one_letter_code
_entity_poly.pdbx_strand_id
1 'polypeptide(L)'
;MSNHRGVLDASRLFEGTWEGENKIVVGIDIGTTHSGVSFAFLEKGGRPQLQRVTSWPGQEAQNHSSKVPTLVWYDTDKEAVSFGAEALSPQAEEDAEDDGWQLAKNFKLHLYPESMRNEYSLNLDPLPTGISLA
;
A
#
# COMPACT_ATOMS: atom_id res chain seq x y z
N MET A 1 9.22 -13.04 -37.33
CA MET A 1 7.93 -12.39 -37.03
C MET A 1 7.93 -12.09 -35.54
N SER A 2 8.28 -10.86 -35.16
CA SER A 2 8.41 -10.42 -33.76
C SER A 2 7.06 -9.92 -33.26
N ASN A 3 6.50 -10.58 -32.26
CA ASN A 3 5.29 -10.14 -31.57
C ASN A 3 5.68 -9.08 -30.52
N HIS A 4 5.64 -7.81 -30.90
CA HIS A 4 5.69 -6.71 -29.94
C HIS A 4 4.31 -6.58 -29.29
N ARG A 5 4.14 -7.18 -28.10
CA ARG A 5 3.07 -6.76 -27.19
C ARG A 5 3.33 -5.30 -26.85
N GLY A 6 2.57 -4.41 -27.47
CA GLY A 6 2.62 -2.98 -27.18
C GLY A 6 2.36 -2.76 -25.70
N VAL A 7 3.32 -2.16 -25.02
CA VAL A 7 3.10 -1.57 -23.70
C VAL A 7 1.99 -0.53 -23.90
N LEU A 8 0.83 -0.76 -23.28
CA LEU A 8 -0.24 0.24 -23.27
C LEU A 8 0.31 1.46 -22.54
N ASP A 9 0.47 2.55 -23.26
CA ASP A 9 0.78 3.83 -22.66
C ASP A 9 -0.42 4.26 -21.81
N ALA A 10 -0.27 4.16 -20.50
CA ALA A 10 -1.32 4.48 -19.54
C ALA A 10 -1.82 5.92 -19.72
N SER A 11 -1.00 6.84 -20.26
CA SER A 11 -1.43 8.21 -20.54
C SER A 11 -2.55 8.27 -21.58
N ARG A 12 -2.52 7.39 -22.59
CA ARG A 12 -3.56 7.30 -23.63
C ARG A 12 -4.91 6.83 -23.11
N LEU A 13 -4.96 6.09 -21.99
CA LEU A 13 -6.22 5.71 -21.35
C LEU A 13 -6.98 6.93 -20.78
N PHE A 14 -6.28 8.04 -20.56
CA PHE A 14 -6.85 9.31 -20.10
C PHE A 14 -6.98 10.36 -21.24
N GLU A 15 -6.62 9.98 -22.47
CA GLU A 15 -6.82 10.78 -23.68
C GLU A 15 -8.13 10.39 -24.36
N GLY A 16 -9.24 10.96 -23.88
CA GLY A 16 -10.57 10.75 -24.46
C GLY A 16 -11.67 10.67 -23.42
N THR A 17 -12.91 10.48 -23.89
CA THR A 17 -14.06 10.16 -23.04
C THR A 17 -14.10 8.66 -22.77
N TRP A 18 -14.54 8.28 -21.59
CA TRP A 18 -14.78 6.89 -21.23
C TRP A 18 -16.11 6.44 -21.84
N GLU A 19 -16.11 5.43 -22.71
CA GLU A 19 -17.33 4.98 -23.41
C GLU A 19 -18.03 3.78 -22.75
N GLY A 20 -17.38 3.16 -21.76
CA GLY A 20 -17.91 1.99 -21.06
C GLY A 20 -18.88 2.34 -19.93
N GLU A 21 -19.27 1.34 -19.15
CA GLU A 21 -20.09 1.53 -17.95
C GLU A 21 -19.35 2.30 -16.85
N ASN A 22 -20.12 3.00 -16.01
CA ASN A 22 -19.59 3.75 -14.89
C ASN A 22 -18.84 2.84 -13.91
N LYS A 23 -17.61 3.18 -13.56
CA LYS A 23 -16.83 2.44 -12.56
C LYS A 23 -15.80 3.30 -11.86
N ILE A 24 -15.32 2.79 -10.73
CA ILE A 24 -14.16 3.31 -10.01
C ILE A 24 -13.03 2.32 -10.20
N VAL A 25 -11.87 2.81 -10.63
CA VAL A 25 -10.63 2.02 -10.66
C VAL A 25 -9.75 2.50 -9.54
N VAL A 26 -9.26 1.60 -8.70
CA VAL A 26 -8.33 1.88 -7.61
C VAL A 26 -7.01 1.18 -7.89
N GLY A 27 -5.93 1.94 -7.91
CA GLY A 27 -4.56 1.45 -7.96
C GLY A 27 -3.92 1.53 -6.58
N ILE A 28 -3.45 0.39 -6.07
CA ILE A 28 -2.78 0.27 -4.77
C ILE A 28 -1.32 -0.13 -5.02
N ASP A 29 -0.39 0.70 -4.58
CA ASP A 29 1.03 0.39 -4.50
C ASP A 29 1.36 0.03 -3.05
N ILE A 30 1.68 -1.24 -2.80
CA ILE A 30 2.15 -1.71 -1.50
C ILE A 30 3.67 -1.84 -1.59
N GLY A 31 4.39 -0.84 -1.09
CA GLY A 31 5.85 -0.85 -1.03
C GLY A 31 6.36 -1.39 0.31
N THR A 32 7.67 -1.64 0.40
CA THR A 32 8.30 -2.14 1.63
C THR A 32 8.23 -1.12 2.76
N THR A 33 8.47 0.16 2.47
CA THR A 33 8.53 1.23 3.48
C THR A 33 7.29 2.11 3.47
N HIS A 34 6.75 2.39 2.29
CA HIS A 34 5.58 3.22 2.11
C HIS A 34 4.66 2.61 1.07
N SER A 35 3.37 2.84 1.23
CA SER A 35 2.32 2.49 0.31
C SER A 35 1.63 3.74 -0.22
N GLY A 36 0.88 3.60 -1.31
CA GLY A 36 0.13 4.69 -1.91
C GLY A 36 -1.12 4.18 -2.62
N VAL A 37 -2.13 5.04 -2.71
CA VAL A 37 -3.38 4.73 -3.40
C VAL A 37 -3.69 5.86 -4.37
N SER A 38 -4.15 5.47 -5.55
CA SER A 38 -4.74 6.37 -6.54
C SER A 38 -6.05 5.78 -7.05
N PHE A 39 -6.95 6.62 -7.52
CA PHE A 39 -8.20 6.18 -8.09
C PHE A 39 -8.62 7.07 -9.25
N ALA A 40 -9.50 6.55 -10.10
CA ALA A 40 -10.14 7.31 -11.17
C ALA A 40 -11.62 6.93 -11.25
N PHE A 41 -12.47 7.95 -11.36
CA PHE A 41 -13.86 7.78 -11.76
C PHE A 41 -13.92 7.70 -13.29
N LEU A 42 -14.40 6.57 -13.79
CA LEU A 42 -14.64 6.34 -15.21
C LEU A 42 -16.14 6.49 -15.44
N GLU A 43 -16.59 7.71 -15.73
CA GLU A 43 -17.98 8.02 -16.03
C GLU A 43 -18.22 8.03 -17.55
N LYS A 44 -19.32 7.42 -18.01
CA LYS A 44 -19.64 7.33 -19.43
C LYS A 44 -19.78 8.72 -20.05
N GLY A 45 -19.04 8.98 -21.12
CA GLY A 45 -18.95 10.29 -21.77
C GLY A 45 -18.09 11.31 -21.01
N GLY A 46 -17.65 10.99 -19.79
CA GLY A 46 -16.73 11.80 -18.99
C GLY A 46 -15.27 11.52 -19.33
N ARG A 47 -14.40 12.50 -19.10
CA ARG A 47 -12.96 12.31 -19.23
C ARG A 47 -12.39 11.71 -17.93
N PRO A 48 -11.72 10.55 -17.96
CA PRO A 48 -11.06 9.98 -16.79
C PRO A 48 -10.06 10.97 -16.16
N GLN A 49 -10.09 11.09 -14.84
CA GLN A 49 -9.10 11.87 -14.08
C GLN A 49 -8.49 11.00 -12.99
N LEU A 50 -7.16 10.92 -12.97
CA LEU A 50 -6.42 10.22 -11.92
C LEU A 50 -6.29 11.11 -10.68
N GLN A 51 -6.78 10.62 -9.56
CA GLN A 51 -6.68 11.26 -8.25
C GLN A 51 -5.77 10.42 -7.36
N ARG A 52 -4.82 11.06 -6.68
CA ARG A 52 -3.97 10.41 -5.66
C ARG A 52 -4.58 10.66 -4.29
N VAL A 53 -4.59 9.66 -3.42
CA VAL A 53 -4.95 9.83 -2.01
C VAL A 53 -3.81 10.55 -1.31
N THR A 54 -4.12 11.71 -0.74
CA THR A 54 -3.14 12.58 -0.05
C THR A 54 -3.56 12.96 1.37
N SER A 55 -4.76 12.58 1.80
CA SER A 55 -5.27 12.82 3.15
C SER A 55 -5.40 11.48 3.88
N TRP A 56 -4.26 10.99 4.36
CA TRP A 56 -4.19 9.75 5.14
C TRP A 56 -4.45 10.04 6.63
N PRO A 57 -5.21 9.18 7.34
CA PRO A 57 -5.35 9.28 8.79
C PRO A 57 -3.99 9.26 9.50
N GLY A 58 -3.81 10.11 10.52
CA GLY A 58 -2.57 10.20 11.30
C GLY A 58 -1.41 10.89 10.57
N GLN A 59 -1.68 11.52 9.42
CA GLN A 59 -0.67 12.17 8.57
C GLN A 59 -0.99 13.65 8.27
N GLU A 60 -1.83 14.29 9.10
CA GLU A 60 -2.34 15.65 8.88
C GLU A 60 -1.21 16.69 8.85
N ALA A 61 -0.13 16.47 9.59
CA ALA A 61 1.03 17.36 9.67
C ALA A 61 2.00 17.28 8.46
N GLN A 62 1.85 16.29 7.57
CA GLN A 62 2.84 15.96 6.52
C GLN A 62 2.46 16.53 5.13
N ASN A 63 1.78 17.68 5.10
CA ASN A 63 1.53 18.49 3.88
C ASN A 63 1.06 17.68 2.65
N HIS A 64 0.04 16.83 2.81
CA HIS A 64 -0.58 16.11 1.70
C HIS A 64 0.35 15.15 0.92
N SER A 65 1.34 14.53 1.59
CA SER A 65 2.12 13.45 0.97
C SER A 65 1.20 12.32 0.48
N SER A 66 1.38 11.88 -0.77
CA SER A 66 0.58 10.80 -1.37
C SER A 66 1.00 9.39 -0.93
N LYS A 67 1.98 9.30 -0.02
CA LYS A 67 2.52 8.05 0.51
C LYS A 67 2.24 7.96 2.00
N VAL A 68 1.89 6.77 2.47
CA VAL A 68 1.67 6.43 3.88
C VAL A 68 2.66 5.32 4.27
N PRO A 69 3.18 5.26 5.52
CA PRO A 69 4.06 4.17 5.94
C PRO A 69 3.43 2.78 5.72
N THR A 70 4.26 1.77 5.42
CA THR A 70 3.81 0.36 5.34
C THR A 70 4.06 -0.31 6.68
N LEU A 71 3.20 -0.04 7.65
CA LEU A 71 3.28 -0.54 9.03
C LEU A 71 1.91 -1.03 9.49
N VAL A 72 1.90 -2.09 10.29
CA VAL A 72 0.69 -2.62 10.93
C VAL A 72 1.03 -3.13 12.32
N TRP A 73 0.31 -2.68 13.34
CA TRP A 73 0.31 -3.30 14.67
C TRP A 73 -0.75 -4.39 14.73
N TYR A 74 -0.38 -5.53 15.32
CA TYR A 74 -1.29 -6.63 15.62
C TYR A 74 -1.38 -6.82 17.14
N ASP A 75 -2.58 -6.99 17.67
CA ASP A 75 -2.79 -7.28 19.08
C ASP A 75 -2.51 -8.75 19.42
N THR A 76 -2.75 -9.13 20.68
CA THR A 76 -2.53 -10.51 21.17
C THR A 76 -3.54 -11.52 20.63
N ASP A 77 -4.70 -11.05 20.18
CA ASP A 77 -5.72 -11.85 19.50
C ASP A 77 -5.44 -11.99 17.99
N LYS A 78 -4.36 -11.36 17.49
CA LYS A 78 -3.88 -11.36 16.10
C LYS A 78 -4.72 -10.49 15.17
N GLU A 79 -5.47 -9.55 15.72
CA GLU A 79 -6.22 -8.58 14.95
C GLU A 79 -5.34 -7.35 14.66
N ALA A 80 -5.50 -6.77 13.47
CA ALA A 80 -4.78 -5.58 13.09
C ALA A 80 -5.47 -4.34 13.68
N VAL A 81 -4.74 -3.58 14.49
CA VAL A 81 -5.31 -2.54 15.37
C VAL A 81 -4.85 -1.13 15.03
N SER A 82 -3.70 -0.98 14.36
CA SER A 82 -3.23 0.33 13.90
C SER A 82 -2.39 0.18 12.63
N PHE A 83 -2.50 1.15 11.72
CA PHE A 83 -1.96 1.06 10.36
C PHE A 83 -1.29 2.35 9.94
N GLY A 84 -0.39 2.27 8.98
CA GLY A 84 0.06 3.44 8.25
C GLY A 84 0.74 4.47 9.14
N ALA A 85 0.27 5.72 9.06
CA ALA A 85 0.82 6.80 9.89
C ALA A 85 0.31 6.74 11.34
N GLU A 86 -0.90 6.23 11.59
CA GLU A 86 -1.42 6.05 12.95
C GLU A 86 -0.59 5.05 13.75
N ALA A 87 0.03 4.06 13.07
CA ALA A 87 0.95 3.12 13.70
C ALA A 87 2.26 3.76 14.21
N LEU A 88 2.54 5.01 13.81
CA LEU A 88 3.66 5.82 14.31
C LEU A 88 3.22 6.86 15.35
N SER A 89 1.94 6.87 15.73
CA SER A 89 1.46 7.81 16.73
C SER A 89 1.97 7.44 18.13
N PRO A 90 2.22 8.42 19.02
CA PRO A 90 2.59 8.13 20.40
C PRO A 90 1.59 7.25 21.12
N GLN A 91 0.29 7.42 20.84
CA GLN A 91 -0.76 6.59 21.43
C GLN A 91 -0.63 5.13 20.99
N ALA A 92 -0.40 4.86 19.71
CA ALA A 92 -0.23 3.48 19.23
C ALA A 92 1.02 2.81 19.81
N GLU A 93 2.08 3.56 20.10
CA GLU A 93 3.27 3.05 20.78
C GLU A 93 2.97 2.73 22.26
N GLU A 94 2.28 3.63 22.98
CA GLU A 94 1.82 3.39 24.36
C GLU A 94 0.90 2.17 24.46
N ASP A 95 -0.13 2.10 23.61
CA ASP A 95 -1.06 0.96 23.56
C ASP A 95 -0.32 -0.35 23.24
N ALA A 96 0.66 -0.30 22.33
CA ALA A 96 1.46 -1.48 21.99
C ALA A 96 2.32 -1.98 23.16
N GLU A 97 2.89 -1.07 23.95
CA GLU A 97 3.65 -1.39 25.15
C GLU A 97 2.76 -1.99 26.26
N ASP A 98 1.58 -1.40 26.47
CA ASP A 98 0.65 -1.80 27.53
C ASP A 98 -0.07 -3.12 27.22
N ASP A 99 -0.53 -3.30 25.98
CA ASP A 99 -1.35 -4.44 25.56
C ASP A 99 -0.55 -5.53 24.81
N GLY A 100 0.76 -5.34 24.67
CA GLY A 100 1.67 -6.33 24.09
C GLY A 100 1.50 -6.54 22.58
N TRP A 101 1.20 -5.48 21.84
CA TRP A 101 1.05 -5.55 20.38
C TRP A 101 2.40 -5.83 19.69
N GLN A 102 2.34 -6.38 18.48
CA GLN A 102 3.50 -6.73 17.68
C GLN A 102 3.49 -6.01 16.34
N LEU A 103 4.59 -5.32 16.03
CA LEU A 103 4.73 -4.53 14.81
C LEU A 103 5.14 -5.42 13.63
N ALA A 104 4.34 -5.40 12.57
CA ALA A 104 4.75 -5.83 11.26
C ALA A 104 5.33 -4.64 10.47
N LYS A 105 6.64 -4.71 10.17
CA LYS A 105 7.35 -3.77 9.29
C LYS A 105 8.16 -4.52 8.26
N ASN A 106 8.43 -3.90 7.11
CA ASN A 106 9.21 -4.47 6.00
C ASN A 106 8.72 -5.86 5.53
N PHE A 107 7.48 -6.24 5.89
CA PHE A 107 6.95 -7.59 5.69
C PHE A 107 6.88 -7.97 4.21
N LYS A 108 6.83 -6.99 3.30
CA LYS A 108 6.88 -7.23 1.85
C LYS A 108 8.15 -7.95 1.39
N LEU A 109 9.27 -7.83 2.11
CA LEU A 109 10.51 -8.56 1.77
C LEU A 109 10.35 -10.08 1.93
N HIS A 110 9.39 -10.54 2.75
CA HIS A 110 9.05 -11.96 2.83
C HIS A 110 8.39 -12.49 1.56
N LEU A 111 7.81 -11.62 0.73
CA LEU A 111 7.19 -12.01 -0.55
C LEU A 111 8.21 -12.11 -1.70
N TYR A 112 9.48 -11.73 -1.47
CA TYR A 112 10.50 -11.78 -2.51
C TYR A 112 10.85 -13.25 -2.82
N PRO A 113 11.13 -13.58 -4.10
CA PRO A 113 11.61 -14.91 -4.46
C PRO A 113 12.83 -15.31 -3.63
N GLU A 114 12.90 -16.58 -3.23
CA GLU A 114 13.98 -17.07 -2.37
C GLU A 114 15.37 -16.80 -2.94
N SER A 115 15.54 -16.96 -4.26
CA SER A 115 16.80 -16.64 -4.95
C SER A 115 17.26 -15.20 -4.72
N MET A 116 16.32 -14.24 -4.75
CA MET A 116 16.59 -12.83 -4.53
C MET A 116 16.94 -12.55 -3.07
N ARG A 117 16.23 -13.19 -2.13
CA ARG A 117 16.54 -13.05 -0.70
C ARG A 117 17.94 -13.56 -0.37
N ASN A 118 18.33 -14.68 -0.99
CA ASN A 118 19.64 -15.28 -0.80
C ASN A 118 20.75 -14.47 -1.48
N GLU A 119 20.55 -14.04 -2.73
CA GLU A 119 21.52 -13.23 -3.49
C GLU A 119 21.89 -11.94 -2.74
N TYR A 120 20.89 -11.24 -2.22
CA TYR A 120 21.08 -9.98 -1.50
C TYR A 120 21.25 -10.15 0.02
N SER A 121 21.29 -11.38 0.52
CA SER A 121 21.41 -11.68 1.96
C SER A 121 20.43 -10.86 2.82
N LEU A 122 19.16 -10.80 2.39
CA LEU A 122 18.16 -9.97 3.04
C LEU A 122 17.92 -10.42 4.47
N ASN A 123 18.18 -9.53 5.43
CA ASN A 123 17.80 -9.72 6.82
C ASN A 123 16.32 -9.34 6.99
N LEU A 124 15.47 -10.33 7.23
CA LEU A 124 14.03 -10.12 7.32
C LEU A 124 13.63 -9.84 8.77
N ASP A 125 12.90 -8.76 8.99
CA ASP A 125 12.19 -8.54 10.26
C ASP A 125 11.21 -9.71 10.50
N PRO A 126 11.13 -10.27 11.72
CA PRO A 126 10.17 -11.34 12.01
C PRO A 126 8.74 -10.84 11.83
N LEU A 127 7.85 -11.71 11.36
CA LEU A 127 6.41 -11.43 11.37
C LEU A 127 5.89 -11.57 12.81
N PRO A 128 4.80 -10.85 13.16
CA PRO A 128 4.08 -11.07 14.40
C PRO A 128 3.67 -12.54 14.59
N THR A 129 3.62 -12.97 15.85
CA THR A 129 3.39 -14.37 16.22
C THR A 129 2.04 -14.86 15.72
N GLY A 130 2.07 -15.87 14.85
CA GLY A 130 0.85 -16.46 14.28
C GLY A 130 0.25 -15.68 13.10
N ILE A 131 0.89 -14.61 12.64
CA ILE A 131 0.55 -13.90 11.40
C ILE A 131 1.39 -14.46 10.24
N SER A 132 0.73 -14.80 9.13
CA SER A 132 1.36 -15.22 7.88
C SER A 132 0.93 -14.29 6.73
N LEU A 133 1.71 -14.30 5.64
CA LEU A 133 1.40 -13.56 4.41
C LEU A 133 0.75 -14.47 3.34
N ALA A 134 0.10 -15.55 3.77
CA ALA A 134 -0.41 -16.65 2.94
C ALA A 134 -1.93 -16.65 2.86
#